data_AF-A0A8T9AZ85-F1
#
_entry.id   AF-A0A8T9AZ85-F1
#
_cell.length_a   1.000
_cell.length_b   1.000
_cell.length_c   1.000
_cell.angle_alpha   90.00
_cell.angle_beta   90.00
_cell.angle_gamma   90.00
#
_symmetry.space_group_name_H-M   'P 1'
#
loop_
_entity.id
_entity.type
_entity.pdbx_description
1 polymer ?
#
loop_
_entity_poly.entity_id
_entity_poly.type
_entity_poly.pdbx_seq_one_letter_code
_entity_poly.pdbx_strand_id
1 'polypeptide(L)'
;MFPIATDKADTWGVKEPDLKPQETALGVKAGQLSFAVLSLQQKEFAVKSILKDRGRNILKSKSEVLSSALWRLLHLRGYVNDKHELTNWGRALATTLKALGPTIKKYDDVHHVEEAAFLAFELLQFDNLNSRNRRPDLIGGPLRGTDEDKERCILIGRTACLLKLRHKNIGYTGPLSLNLLAYHSIIKAIREADRDLVEAVMASMFLSGQASRTPDRKDWAELGQSLPFSADVDIALGIAVKTYLDDFVKLDIPAEKREQNKKEYKEKYLPNSVNFVEDLDVAFKFFDAVYEGVKTLGDEIGAADKEAWDGAKAYLAERR
;
A
#
# COMPACT_ATOMS: atom_id res chain seq x y z
N MET A 1 -28.92 19.26 6.49
CA MET A 1 -27.82 19.17 7.47
C MET A 1 -26.87 18.12 6.93
N PHE A 2 -25.71 18.51 6.38
CA PHE A 2 -24.73 17.54 5.92
C PHE A 2 -24.22 16.77 7.15
N PRO A 3 -24.19 15.43 7.14
CA PRO A 3 -23.64 14.67 8.26
C PRO A 3 -22.18 15.09 8.45
N ILE A 4 -21.81 15.44 9.69
CA ILE A 4 -20.44 15.79 10.02
C ILE A 4 -19.62 14.50 9.84
N ALA A 5 -18.39 14.57 9.32
CA ALA A 5 -17.56 13.38 9.04
C ALA A 5 -17.43 12.44 10.27
N THR A 6 -17.47 13.00 11.48
CA THR A 6 -17.54 12.26 12.75
C THR A 6 -18.78 11.37 12.86
N ASP A 7 -19.97 11.81 12.44
CA ASP A 7 -21.20 11.02 12.57
C ASP A 7 -21.16 9.71 11.77
N LYS A 8 -20.43 9.70 10.65
CA LYS A 8 -20.20 8.50 9.82
C LYS A 8 -19.13 7.58 10.42
N ALA A 9 -18.08 8.16 11.01
CA ALA A 9 -16.99 7.40 11.59
C ALA A 9 -17.31 6.86 13.00
N ASP A 10 -18.31 7.41 13.69
CA ASP A 10 -18.65 7.03 15.06
C ASP A 10 -19.49 5.74 15.19
N THR A 11 -19.71 5.04 14.08
CA THR A 11 -20.43 3.74 14.04
C THR A 11 -19.53 2.55 14.39
N TRP A 12 -18.22 2.76 14.54
CA TRP A 12 -17.24 1.69 14.79
C TRP A 12 -16.93 1.53 16.28
N GLY A 13 -17.04 0.29 16.79
CA GLY A 13 -16.61 -0.07 18.13
C GLY A 13 -16.60 -1.58 18.37
N VAL A 14 -15.57 -2.27 17.91
CA VAL A 14 -15.45 -3.74 18.09
C VAL A 14 -14.62 -4.06 19.34
N LYS A 15 -15.04 -5.06 20.11
CA LYS A 15 -14.36 -5.50 21.34
C LYS A 15 -13.45 -6.70 21.12
N GLU A 16 -12.46 -6.88 21.99
CA GLU A 16 -11.55 -8.03 21.95
C GLU A 16 -12.22 -9.41 21.78
N PRO A 17 -13.35 -9.74 22.43
CA PRO A 17 -14.01 -11.02 22.26
C PRO A 17 -14.46 -11.29 20.82
N ASP A 18 -14.76 -10.23 20.05
CA ASP A 18 -15.12 -10.33 18.64
C ASP A 18 -13.89 -10.27 17.71
N LEU A 19 -12.77 -9.69 18.17
CA LEU A 19 -11.51 -9.61 17.41
C LEU A 19 -10.77 -10.96 17.40
N LYS A 20 -10.60 -11.63 18.55
CA LYS A 20 -9.78 -12.85 18.68
C LYS A 20 -10.21 -14.00 17.74
N PRO A 21 -11.50 -14.30 17.57
CA PRO A 21 -11.94 -15.30 16.61
C PRO A 21 -11.55 -14.95 15.18
N GLN A 22 -11.60 -13.66 14.83
CA GLN A 22 -11.23 -13.17 13.51
C GLN A 22 -9.73 -13.20 13.25
N GLU A 23 -8.92 -12.84 14.26
CA GLU A 23 -7.46 -12.97 14.18
C GLU A 23 -7.06 -14.42 13.88
N THR A 24 -7.71 -15.37 14.55
CA THR A 24 -7.44 -16.80 14.36
C THR A 24 -7.90 -17.28 12.98
N ALA A 25 -9.07 -16.83 12.51
CA ALA A 25 -9.60 -17.21 11.21
C ALA A 25 -8.76 -16.67 10.03
N LEU A 26 -8.22 -15.46 10.16
CA LEU A 26 -7.47 -14.79 9.10
C LEU A 26 -5.95 -15.04 9.20
N GLY A 27 -5.45 -15.40 10.39
CA GLY A 27 -4.01 -15.49 10.65
C GLY A 27 -3.28 -14.15 10.55
N VAL A 28 -4.00 -13.05 10.84
CA VAL A 28 -3.51 -11.66 10.81
C VAL A 28 -3.89 -10.99 12.13
N LYS A 29 -3.01 -10.15 12.68
CA LYS A 29 -3.22 -9.52 13.99
C LYS A 29 -4.15 -8.32 13.89
N ALA A 30 -4.99 -8.12 14.90
CA ALA A 30 -5.84 -6.93 15.00
C ALA A 30 -4.97 -5.67 15.12
N GLY A 31 -5.41 -4.58 14.49
CA GLY A 31 -4.66 -3.33 14.37
C GLY A 31 -3.72 -3.27 13.16
N GLN A 32 -3.71 -4.27 12.29
CA GLN A 32 -3.04 -4.22 10.98
C GLN A 32 -4.04 -3.86 9.86
N LEU A 33 -3.54 -3.29 8.76
CA LEU A 33 -4.39 -2.89 7.65
C LEU A 33 -5.01 -4.11 6.96
N SER A 34 -4.22 -5.17 6.77
CA SER A 34 -4.74 -6.47 6.28
C SER A 34 -5.89 -6.99 7.12
N PHE A 35 -5.81 -6.89 8.46
CA PHE A 35 -6.89 -7.32 9.33
C PHE A 35 -8.14 -6.45 9.13
N ALA A 36 -7.97 -5.12 9.09
CA ALA A 36 -9.08 -4.19 8.95
C ALA A 36 -9.88 -4.44 7.65
N VAL A 37 -9.20 -4.72 6.54
CA VAL A 37 -9.85 -4.97 5.24
C VAL A 37 -10.40 -6.40 5.16
N LEU A 38 -9.61 -7.42 5.50
CA LEU A 38 -9.99 -8.82 5.32
C LEU A 38 -11.10 -9.27 6.28
N SER A 39 -11.15 -8.70 7.50
CA SER A 39 -12.23 -8.99 8.46
C SER A 39 -13.62 -8.61 7.93
N LEU A 40 -13.72 -7.56 7.12
CA LEU A 40 -14.98 -7.11 6.53
C LEU A 40 -15.46 -7.95 5.35
N GLN A 41 -14.66 -8.90 4.85
CA GLN A 41 -15.13 -9.89 3.88
C GLN A 41 -16.14 -10.87 4.50
N GLN A 42 -16.08 -11.06 5.82
CA GLN A 42 -17.02 -11.92 6.54
C GLN A 42 -18.28 -11.14 6.91
N LYS A 43 -19.39 -11.41 6.21
CA LYS A 43 -20.67 -10.70 6.40
C LYS A 43 -21.16 -10.71 7.86
N GLU A 44 -20.95 -11.80 8.57
CA GLU A 44 -21.33 -11.91 9.99
C GLU A 44 -20.55 -10.94 10.87
N PHE A 45 -19.27 -10.72 10.57
CA PHE A 45 -18.44 -9.78 11.29
C PHE A 45 -18.79 -8.32 10.96
N ALA A 46 -19.05 -8.02 9.68
CA ALA A 46 -19.49 -6.69 9.25
C ALA A 46 -20.72 -6.22 10.05
N VAL A 47 -21.75 -7.06 10.19
CA VAL A 47 -22.96 -6.74 10.97
C VAL A 47 -22.66 -6.55 12.46
N LYS A 48 -21.74 -7.33 13.03
CA LYS A 48 -21.31 -7.20 14.43
C LYS A 48 -20.48 -5.95 14.69
N SER A 49 -19.79 -5.43 13.68
CA SER A 49 -18.91 -4.28 13.84
C SER A 49 -19.65 -2.94 13.98
N ILE A 50 -20.96 -2.92 13.66
CA ILE A 50 -21.81 -1.74 13.79
C ILE A 50 -22.18 -1.54 15.27
N LEU A 51 -21.81 -0.37 15.79
CA LEU A 51 -22.13 0.05 17.15
C LEU A 51 -23.63 0.35 17.30
N LYS A 52 -24.35 -0.51 18.03
CA LYS A 52 -25.79 -0.35 18.29
C LYS A 52 -26.11 0.65 19.41
N ASP A 53 -25.17 0.87 20.35
CA ASP A 53 -25.34 1.80 21.48
C ASP A 53 -24.09 2.68 21.63
N ARG A 54 -24.25 3.99 21.38
CA ARG A 54 -23.17 5.00 21.44
C ARG A 54 -22.66 5.24 22.86
N GLY A 55 -23.40 4.87 23.91
CA GLY A 55 -23.09 5.23 25.30
C GLY A 55 -22.23 4.23 26.08
N ARG A 56 -22.00 3.01 25.57
CA ARG A 56 -21.44 1.91 26.39
C ARG A 56 -20.15 1.27 25.88
N ASN A 57 -19.64 1.67 24.72
CA ASN A 57 -18.56 0.94 24.08
C ASN A 57 -17.20 1.64 24.14
N ILE A 58 -16.69 1.82 25.37
CA ILE A 58 -15.39 2.45 25.62
C ILE A 58 -14.27 1.46 25.28
N LEU A 59 -13.55 1.67 24.18
CA LEU A 59 -12.41 0.86 23.72
C LEU A 59 -11.25 0.94 24.72
N LYS A 60 -10.75 -0.23 25.17
CA LYS A 60 -9.79 -0.33 26.27
C LYS A 60 -8.43 -0.83 25.85
N SER A 61 -8.35 -1.81 24.94
CA SER A 61 -7.06 -2.36 24.52
C SER A 61 -6.47 -1.60 23.34
N LYS A 62 -5.17 -1.77 23.11
CA LYS A 62 -4.45 -1.22 21.96
C LYS A 62 -5.03 -1.73 20.63
N SER A 63 -5.29 -3.03 20.53
CA SER A 63 -5.86 -3.68 19.34
C SER A 63 -7.26 -3.15 18.99
N GLU A 64 -8.10 -2.92 20.01
CA GLU A 64 -9.43 -2.32 19.85
C GLU A 64 -9.36 -0.91 19.26
N VAL A 65 -8.46 -0.07 19.79
CA VAL A 65 -8.29 1.33 19.34
C VAL A 65 -7.71 1.37 17.93
N LEU A 66 -6.63 0.62 17.66
CA LEU A 66 -5.98 0.61 16.35
C LEU A 66 -6.92 0.08 15.26
N SER A 67 -7.60 -1.05 15.50
CA SER A 67 -8.54 -1.61 14.51
C SER A 67 -9.68 -0.64 14.22
N SER A 68 -10.24 -0.01 15.27
CA SER A 68 -11.31 0.97 15.11
C SER A 68 -10.85 2.23 14.37
N ALA A 69 -9.62 2.70 14.60
CA ALA A 69 -9.05 3.82 13.84
C ALA A 69 -8.87 3.47 12.36
N LEU A 70 -8.39 2.26 12.04
CA LEU A 70 -8.22 1.80 10.67
C LEU A 70 -9.55 1.63 9.93
N TRP A 71 -10.57 1.06 10.56
CA TRP A 71 -11.90 0.97 9.92
C TRP A 71 -12.51 2.34 9.66
N ARG A 72 -12.34 3.29 10.57
CA ARG A 72 -12.77 4.68 10.38
C ARG A 72 -12.03 5.34 9.23
N LEU A 73 -10.71 5.15 9.13
CA LEU A 73 -9.92 5.61 7.98
C LEU A 73 -10.50 5.03 6.68
N LEU A 74 -10.68 3.71 6.59
CA LEU A 74 -11.23 3.03 5.42
C LEU A 74 -12.64 3.51 5.07
N HIS A 75 -13.48 3.79 6.06
CA HIS A 75 -14.82 4.34 5.87
C HIS A 75 -14.76 5.77 5.31
N LEU A 76 -13.93 6.64 5.88
CA LEU A 76 -13.78 8.03 5.44
C LEU A 76 -13.16 8.15 4.05
N ARG A 77 -12.28 7.22 3.66
CA ARG A 77 -11.70 7.13 2.30
C ARG A 77 -12.55 6.34 1.31
N GLY A 78 -13.73 5.86 1.70
CA GLY A 78 -14.67 5.21 0.79
C GLY A 78 -14.33 3.77 0.38
N TYR A 79 -13.40 3.09 1.08
CA TYR A 79 -13.19 1.64 0.92
C TYR A 79 -14.30 0.82 1.58
N VAL A 80 -14.99 1.42 2.55
CA VAL A 80 -16.10 0.82 3.29
C VAL A 80 -17.31 1.74 3.21
N ASN A 81 -18.50 1.16 3.08
CA ASN A 81 -19.76 1.91 3.05
C ASN A 81 -20.37 2.06 4.47
N ASP A 82 -21.46 2.83 4.58
CA ASP A 82 -22.17 3.05 5.85
C ASP A 82 -22.75 1.76 6.47
N LYS A 83 -22.82 0.65 5.71
CA LYS A 83 -23.25 -0.68 6.18
C LYS A 83 -22.08 -1.54 6.66
N HIS A 84 -20.87 -0.98 6.73
CA HIS A 84 -19.64 -1.68 7.06
C HIS A 84 -19.28 -2.79 6.06
N GLU A 85 -19.69 -2.64 4.80
CA GLU A 85 -19.37 -3.55 3.71
C GLU A 85 -18.29 -2.94 2.81
N LEU A 86 -17.43 -3.78 2.24
CA LEU A 86 -16.40 -3.35 1.29
C LEU A 86 -17.03 -2.83 -0.02
N THR A 87 -16.63 -1.63 -0.41
CA THR A 87 -16.93 -1.05 -1.72
C THR A 87 -16.11 -1.76 -2.81
N ASN A 88 -16.27 -1.37 -4.08
CA ASN A 88 -15.45 -1.91 -5.17
C ASN A 88 -13.95 -1.68 -4.89
N TRP A 89 -13.59 -0.48 -4.44
CA TRP A 89 -12.24 -0.13 -4.00
C TRP A 89 -11.78 -0.97 -2.80
N GLY A 90 -12.64 -1.17 -1.79
CA GLY A 90 -12.35 -2.03 -0.64
C GLY A 90 -12.10 -3.50 -1.03
N ARG A 91 -12.86 -4.03 -1.99
CA ARG A 91 -12.69 -5.40 -2.50
C ARG A 91 -11.40 -5.55 -3.32
N ALA A 92 -11.05 -4.53 -4.09
CA ALA A 92 -9.80 -4.49 -4.83
C ALA A 92 -8.59 -4.51 -3.89
N LEU A 93 -8.59 -3.64 -2.87
CA LEU A 93 -7.58 -3.63 -1.83
C LEU A 93 -7.51 -4.97 -1.08
N ALA A 94 -8.66 -5.57 -0.75
CA ALA A 94 -8.70 -6.88 -0.10
C ALA A 94 -8.08 -7.99 -0.96
N THR A 95 -8.33 -7.97 -2.26
CA THR A 95 -7.75 -8.93 -3.22
C THR A 95 -6.23 -8.78 -3.27
N THR A 96 -5.74 -7.55 -3.37
CA THR A 96 -4.30 -7.24 -3.35
C THR A 96 -3.64 -7.67 -2.03
N LEU A 97 -4.20 -7.32 -0.87
CA LEU A 97 -3.64 -7.70 0.44
C LEU A 97 -3.61 -9.23 0.63
N LYS A 98 -4.63 -9.95 0.14
CA LYS A 98 -4.65 -11.42 0.16
C LYS A 98 -3.54 -12.03 -0.70
N ALA A 99 -3.30 -11.48 -1.89
CA ALA A 99 -2.21 -11.89 -2.78
C ALA A 99 -0.82 -11.58 -2.18
N LEU A 100 -0.71 -10.52 -1.37
CA LEU A 100 0.54 -10.11 -0.71
C LEU A 100 0.85 -10.88 0.59
N GLY A 101 -0.14 -11.54 1.20
CA GLY A 101 0.02 -12.30 2.44
C GLY A 101 1.24 -13.24 2.48
N PRO A 102 1.51 -14.07 1.44
CA PRO A 102 2.71 -14.91 1.38
C PRO A 102 4.01 -14.11 1.34
N THR A 103 4.04 -12.97 0.65
CA THR A 103 5.21 -12.09 0.55
C THR A 103 5.50 -11.42 1.89
N ILE A 104 4.47 -10.91 2.56
CA ILE A 104 4.56 -10.30 3.89
C ILE A 104 5.15 -11.30 4.89
N LYS A 105 4.63 -12.54 4.91
CA LYS A 105 5.13 -13.61 5.80
C LYS A 105 6.57 -14.03 5.49
N LYS A 106 6.96 -14.04 4.21
CA LYS A 106 8.30 -14.47 3.78
C LYS A 106 9.37 -13.45 4.15
N TYR A 107 9.06 -12.16 4.10
CA TYR A 107 10.03 -11.07 4.24
C TYR A 107 9.78 -10.17 5.47
N ASP A 108 8.94 -10.61 6.41
CA ASP A 108 8.62 -9.91 7.66
C ASP A 108 8.23 -8.43 7.47
N ASP A 109 7.47 -8.15 6.41
CA ASP A 109 7.00 -6.82 6.03
C ASP A 109 8.08 -5.71 5.97
N VAL A 110 9.34 -6.06 5.72
CA VAL A 110 10.46 -5.08 5.68
C VAL A 110 10.25 -3.97 4.63
N HIS A 111 9.38 -4.21 3.65
CA HIS A 111 9.05 -3.27 2.59
C HIS A 111 7.79 -2.45 2.84
N HIS A 112 7.13 -2.59 4.01
CA HIS A 112 5.87 -1.92 4.35
C HIS A 112 4.79 -2.15 3.29
N VAL A 113 4.61 -3.41 2.90
CA VAL A 113 3.86 -3.82 1.72
C VAL A 113 2.36 -3.56 1.86
N GLU A 114 1.83 -3.66 3.08
CA GLU A 114 0.43 -3.32 3.36
C GLU A 114 0.14 -1.82 3.15
N GLU A 115 1.01 -0.96 3.68
CA GLU A 115 0.92 0.49 3.52
C GLU A 115 1.10 0.90 2.07
N ALA A 116 2.08 0.30 1.39
CA ALA A 116 2.31 0.49 -0.04
C ALA A 116 1.08 0.12 -0.87
N ALA A 117 0.40 -0.99 -0.53
CA ALA A 117 -0.83 -1.40 -1.21
C ALA A 117 -1.94 -0.37 -1.03
N PHE A 118 -2.14 0.15 0.18
CA PHE A 118 -3.10 1.23 0.43
C PHE A 118 -2.79 2.48 -0.40
N LEU A 119 -1.55 2.95 -0.35
CA LEU A 119 -1.10 4.12 -1.11
C LEU A 119 -1.26 3.91 -2.61
N ALA A 120 -1.07 2.69 -3.13
CA ALA A 120 -1.30 2.39 -4.54
C ALA A 120 -2.75 2.65 -4.95
N PHE A 121 -3.73 2.23 -4.13
CA PHE A 121 -5.15 2.48 -4.41
C PHE A 121 -5.56 3.94 -4.23
N GLU A 122 -4.97 4.64 -3.25
CA GLU A 122 -5.14 6.09 -3.13
C GLU A 122 -4.64 6.83 -4.37
N LEU A 123 -3.43 6.49 -4.83
CA LEU A 123 -2.86 7.06 -6.06
C LEU A 123 -3.69 6.70 -7.29
N LEU A 124 -4.34 5.53 -7.33
CA LEU A 124 -5.28 5.17 -8.39
C LEU A 124 -6.54 6.03 -8.35
N GLN A 125 -7.14 6.23 -7.18
CA GLN A 125 -8.34 7.09 -7.03
C GLN A 125 -8.06 8.54 -7.42
N PHE A 126 -6.87 9.07 -7.13
CA PHE A 126 -6.45 10.41 -7.55
C PHE A 126 -5.91 10.48 -8.99
N ASP A 127 -6.00 9.39 -9.75
CA ASP A 127 -5.45 9.30 -11.10
C ASP A 127 -3.96 9.69 -11.19
N ASN A 128 -3.14 9.26 -10.22
CA ASN A 128 -1.71 9.52 -10.17
C ASN A 128 -0.87 8.26 -10.44
N LEU A 129 -1.40 7.07 -10.20
CA LEU A 129 -0.76 5.80 -10.56
C LEU A 129 -1.24 5.29 -11.93
N ASN A 130 -0.74 5.93 -13.00
CA ASN A 130 -1.02 5.58 -14.40
C ASN A 130 0.28 5.49 -15.22
N SER A 131 0.18 5.10 -16.49
CA SER A 131 1.33 5.02 -17.41
C SER A 131 1.74 6.37 -18.00
N ARG A 132 0.92 7.42 -17.86
CA ARG A 132 1.12 8.72 -18.50
C ARG A 132 2.37 9.43 -17.97
N ASN A 133 3.27 9.78 -18.87
CA ASN A 133 4.41 10.63 -18.53
C ASN A 133 4.01 12.10 -18.51
N ARG A 134 3.52 12.58 -17.35
CA ARG A 134 3.08 13.98 -17.16
C ARG A 134 4.20 15.01 -17.23
N ARG A 135 5.46 14.58 -17.10
CA ARG A 135 6.64 15.44 -17.04
C ARG A 135 7.75 14.88 -17.95
N PRO A 136 7.54 14.90 -19.28
CA PRO A 136 8.52 14.41 -20.25
C PRO A 136 9.77 15.31 -20.31
N ASP A 137 9.67 16.53 -19.81
CA ASP A 137 10.77 17.49 -19.68
C ASP A 137 11.79 17.08 -18.61
N LEU A 138 11.41 16.21 -17.67
CA LEU A 138 12.29 15.77 -16.58
C LEU A 138 13.15 14.57 -17.00
N ILE A 139 14.44 14.64 -16.67
CA ILE A 139 15.38 13.55 -16.95
C ILE A 139 15.05 12.26 -16.18
N GLY A 140 15.48 11.14 -16.74
CA GLY A 140 15.38 9.83 -16.10
C GLY A 140 14.04 9.13 -16.26
N GLY A 141 13.25 9.48 -17.27
CA GLY A 141 12.19 8.61 -17.81
C GLY A 141 12.78 7.38 -18.53
N PRO A 142 11.96 6.40 -18.93
CA PRO A 142 12.41 5.26 -19.74
C PRO A 142 12.89 5.70 -21.13
N LEU A 143 14.00 5.14 -21.60
CA LEU A 143 14.69 5.59 -22.82
C LEU A 143 14.61 4.57 -23.96
N ARG A 144 14.54 3.27 -23.65
CA ARG A 144 14.62 2.20 -24.64
C ARG A 144 13.25 1.58 -24.94
N GLY A 145 13.17 0.91 -26.09
CA GLY A 145 11.94 0.25 -26.55
C GLY A 145 10.98 1.18 -27.29
N THR A 146 9.80 0.64 -27.59
CA THR A 146 8.70 1.41 -28.18
C THR A 146 8.12 2.41 -27.18
N ASP A 147 7.31 3.36 -27.63
CA ASP A 147 6.70 4.31 -26.70
C ASP A 147 5.73 3.62 -25.72
N GLU A 148 5.05 2.55 -26.16
CA GLU A 148 4.26 1.69 -25.28
C GLU A 148 5.11 0.98 -24.22
N ASP A 149 6.30 0.49 -24.59
CA ASP A 149 7.22 -0.14 -23.65
C ASP A 149 7.70 0.84 -22.58
N LYS A 150 7.95 2.10 -22.97
CA LYS A 150 8.32 3.17 -22.03
C LYS A 150 7.18 3.46 -21.06
N GLU A 151 5.95 3.56 -21.55
CA GLU A 151 4.74 3.75 -20.73
C GLU A 151 4.51 2.61 -19.73
N ARG A 152 4.73 1.37 -20.17
CA ARG A 152 4.63 0.18 -19.31
C ARG A 152 5.74 0.15 -18.26
N CYS A 153 6.97 0.47 -18.66
CA CYS A 153 8.12 0.51 -17.75
C CYS A 153 7.97 1.60 -16.68
N ILE A 154 7.45 2.78 -17.02
CA ILE A 154 7.25 3.84 -16.03
C ILE A 154 6.16 3.46 -15.02
N LEU A 155 5.08 2.80 -15.46
CA LEU A 155 4.03 2.32 -14.55
C LEU A 155 4.59 1.33 -13.51
N ILE A 156 5.37 0.34 -13.96
CA ILE A 156 6.03 -0.61 -13.05
C ILE A 156 6.99 0.12 -12.10
N GLY A 157 7.81 1.04 -12.62
CA GLY A 157 8.70 1.87 -11.79
C GLY A 157 7.95 2.67 -10.72
N ARG A 158 6.80 3.26 -11.07
CA ARG A 158 5.94 4.02 -10.13
C ARG A 158 5.35 3.13 -9.04
N THR A 159 4.94 1.91 -9.34
CA THR A 159 4.49 0.97 -8.30
C THR A 159 5.64 0.59 -7.35
N ALA A 160 6.83 0.37 -7.89
CA ALA A 160 8.01 0.03 -7.10
C ALA A 160 8.52 1.21 -6.25
N CYS A 161 8.20 2.46 -6.59
CA CYS A 161 8.46 3.63 -5.75
C CYS A 161 7.68 3.62 -4.43
N LEU A 162 6.68 2.76 -4.26
CA LEU A 162 5.92 2.66 -2.99
C LEU A 162 6.60 1.77 -1.96
N LEU A 163 7.64 1.04 -2.38
CA LEU A 163 8.32 0.04 -1.58
C LEU A 163 9.73 0.51 -1.19
N LYS A 164 10.23 -0.02 -0.08
CA LYS A 164 11.56 0.32 0.43
C LYS A 164 12.68 -0.47 -0.25
N LEU A 165 13.77 0.20 -0.65
CA LEU A 165 15.02 -0.46 -1.02
C LEU A 165 15.83 -0.75 0.24
N ARG A 166 16.32 -1.98 0.43
CA ARG A 166 17.24 -2.27 1.54
C ARG A 166 18.63 -1.80 1.15
N HIS A 167 19.05 -0.67 1.68
CA HIS A 167 20.35 -0.04 1.42
C HIS A 167 21.16 0.12 2.72
N LYS A 168 22.49 0.09 2.60
CA LYS A 168 23.38 0.47 3.71
C LYS A 168 23.12 1.93 4.10
N ASN A 169 23.42 2.30 5.35
CA ASN A 169 23.23 3.68 5.85
C ASN A 169 24.30 4.63 5.29
N ILE A 170 24.31 4.78 3.98
CA ILE A 170 25.11 5.68 3.17
C ILE A 170 24.18 6.26 2.11
N GLY A 171 24.47 7.48 1.65
CA GLY A 171 23.63 8.14 0.64
C GLY A 171 23.41 7.26 -0.59
N TYR A 172 22.26 7.40 -1.24
CA TYR A 172 21.93 6.61 -2.43
C TYR A 172 22.96 6.86 -3.54
N THR A 173 23.56 5.79 -4.05
CA THR A 173 24.63 5.85 -5.06
C THR A 173 24.19 5.33 -6.43
N GLY A 174 22.88 5.21 -6.67
CA GLY A 174 22.35 4.71 -7.93
C GLY A 174 22.04 5.82 -8.95
N PRO A 175 21.44 5.45 -10.10
CA PRO A 175 21.01 6.39 -11.13
C PRO A 175 20.03 7.43 -10.60
N LEU A 176 20.09 8.67 -11.11
CA LEU A 176 19.13 9.74 -10.77
C LEU A 176 17.95 9.74 -11.75
N SER A 177 16.73 9.83 -11.23
CA SER A 177 15.53 10.09 -12.03
C SER A 177 14.75 11.26 -11.46
N LEU A 178 14.79 12.42 -12.13
CA LEU A 178 13.99 13.59 -11.74
C LEU A 178 12.50 13.32 -11.94
N ASN A 179 12.13 12.48 -12.92
CA ASN A 179 10.75 12.08 -13.15
C ASN A 179 10.16 11.33 -11.94
N LEU A 180 10.86 10.32 -11.42
CA LEU A 180 10.43 9.57 -10.24
C LEU A 180 10.59 10.37 -8.94
N LEU A 181 11.56 11.27 -8.87
CA LEU A 181 11.69 12.21 -7.75
C LEU A 181 10.53 13.22 -7.70
N ALA A 182 10.04 13.68 -8.86
CA ALA A 182 8.84 14.51 -8.91
C ALA A 182 7.57 13.70 -8.54
N TYR A 183 7.52 12.42 -8.90
CA TYR A 183 6.43 11.54 -8.46
C TYR A 183 6.45 11.29 -6.95
N HIS A 184 7.63 11.25 -6.34
CA HIS A 184 7.78 11.09 -4.89
C HIS A 184 7.06 12.17 -4.08
N SER A 185 7.08 13.43 -4.52
CA SER A 185 6.39 14.50 -3.79
C SER A 185 4.87 14.29 -3.77
N ILE A 186 4.30 13.69 -4.83
CA ILE A 186 2.88 13.32 -4.89
C ILE A 186 2.59 12.18 -3.90
N ILE A 187 3.41 11.13 -3.90
CA ILE A 187 3.26 10.00 -2.96
C ILE A 187 3.33 10.52 -1.52
N LYS A 188 4.32 11.37 -1.23
CA LYS A 188 4.54 11.94 0.09
C LYS A 188 3.36 12.78 0.56
N ALA A 189 2.81 13.64 -0.30
CA ALA A 189 1.65 14.46 0.03
C ALA A 189 0.42 13.60 0.39
N ILE A 190 0.15 12.52 -0.36
CA ILE A 190 -0.96 11.61 -0.07
C ILE A 190 -0.71 10.85 1.24
N ARG A 191 0.50 10.30 1.42
CA ARG A 191 0.88 9.58 2.64
C ARG A 191 0.77 10.46 3.89
N GLU A 192 1.24 11.70 3.83
CA GLU A 192 1.13 12.66 4.93
C GLU A 192 -0.33 12.98 5.24
N ALA A 193 -1.15 13.22 4.22
CA ALA A 193 -2.58 13.45 4.42
C ALA A 193 -3.31 12.24 5.05
N ASP A 194 -2.96 11.01 4.66
CA ASP A 194 -3.51 9.80 5.25
C ASP A 194 -3.04 9.57 6.68
N ARG A 195 -1.77 9.93 6.97
CA ARG A 195 -1.22 9.91 8.32
C ARG A 195 -1.94 10.90 9.23
N ASP A 196 -2.11 12.14 8.77
CA ASP A 196 -2.83 13.17 9.51
C ASP A 196 -4.28 12.77 9.77
N LEU A 197 -4.93 12.15 8.77
CA LEU A 197 -6.29 11.67 8.89
C LEU A 197 -6.43 10.56 9.94
N VAL A 198 -5.55 9.55 9.94
CA VAL A 198 -5.64 8.45 10.91
C VAL A 198 -5.32 8.93 12.33
N GLU A 199 -4.40 9.87 12.49
CA GLU A 199 -4.11 10.51 13.77
C GLU A 199 -5.29 11.35 14.27
N ALA A 200 -5.92 12.14 13.39
CA ALA A 200 -7.11 12.93 13.71
C ALA A 200 -8.29 12.03 14.10
N VAL A 201 -8.48 10.90 13.40
CA VAL A 201 -9.48 9.89 13.75
C VAL A 201 -9.23 9.33 15.15
N MET A 202 -7.99 8.92 15.44
CA MET A 202 -7.65 8.40 16.76
C MET A 202 -7.84 9.45 17.86
N ALA A 203 -7.40 10.69 17.64
CA ALA A 203 -7.60 11.79 18.57
C ALA A 203 -9.09 12.03 18.83
N SER A 204 -9.91 12.03 17.77
CA SER A 204 -11.36 12.18 17.87
C SER A 204 -12.01 11.06 18.70
N MET A 205 -11.56 9.81 18.57
CA MET A 205 -12.02 8.68 19.39
C MET A 205 -11.75 8.88 20.88
N PHE A 206 -10.60 9.47 21.25
CA PHE A 206 -10.29 9.79 22.64
C PHE A 206 -11.10 10.99 23.16
N LEU A 207 -11.22 12.04 22.35
CA LEU A 207 -11.94 13.27 22.74
C LEU A 207 -13.45 13.01 22.92
N SER A 208 -14.04 12.19 22.06
CA SER A 208 -15.45 11.78 22.13
C SER A 208 -15.75 10.78 23.25
N GLY A 209 -14.73 10.28 23.96
CA GLY A 209 -14.90 9.31 25.05
C GLY A 209 -15.18 7.88 24.59
N GLN A 210 -15.03 7.58 23.30
CA GLN A 210 -15.18 6.22 22.75
C GLN A 210 -13.97 5.34 23.03
N ALA A 211 -12.81 5.93 23.35
CA ALA A 211 -11.64 5.21 23.84
C ALA A 211 -11.31 5.63 25.28
N SER A 212 -10.84 4.66 26.08
CA SER A 212 -10.53 4.86 27.49
C SER A 212 -9.35 5.82 27.68
N ARG A 213 -9.57 6.88 28.45
CA ARG A 213 -8.55 7.85 28.89
C ARG A 213 -8.09 7.60 30.34
N THR A 214 -8.36 6.41 30.87
CA THR A 214 -8.09 6.07 32.28
C THR A 214 -6.64 6.36 32.68
N PRO A 215 -6.39 6.85 33.91
CA PRO A 215 -5.05 7.19 34.41
C PRO A 215 -4.02 6.05 34.30
N ASP A 216 -4.49 4.80 34.30
CA ASP A 216 -3.65 3.60 34.23
C ASP A 216 -3.12 3.29 32.82
N ARG A 217 -3.56 4.03 31.79
CA ARG A 217 -3.14 3.81 30.41
C ARG A 217 -1.71 4.31 30.20
N LYS A 218 -0.78 3.40 29.86
CA LYS A 218 0.66 3.68 29.66
C LYS A 218 1.14 3.49 28.21
N ASP A 219 0.29 3.01 27.32
CA ASP A 219 0.61 2.63 25.93
C ASP A 219 0.46 3.79 24.91
N TRP A 220 0.45 5.06 25.36
CA TRP A 220 0.27 6.23 24.51
C TRP A 220 1.31 6.33 23.38
N ALA A 221 2.59 6.16 23.72
CA ALA A 221 3.67 6.20 22.73
C ALA A 221 3.55 5.04 21.73
N GLU A 222 3.20 3.86 22.22
CA GLU A 222 3.04 2.68 21.37
C GLU A 222 1.86 2.82 20.40
N LEU A 223 0.75 3.45 20.82
CA LEU A 223 -0.40 3.70 19.95
C LEU A 223 -0.02 4.59 18.76
N GLY A 224 0.69 5.68 19.01
CA GLY A 224 1.17 6.57 17.95
C GLY A 224 2.18 5.89 17.01
N GLN A 225 3.09 5.10 17.55
CA GLN A 225 4.09 4.35 16.78
C GLN A 225 3.49 3.20 15.96
N SER A 226 2.38 2.59 16.42
CA SER A 226 1.74 1.45 15.75
C SER A 226 0.78 1.87 14.64
N LEU A 227 0.52 3.16 14.47
CA LEU A 227 -0.27 3.66 13.35
C LEU A 227 0.49 3.48 12.03
N PRO A 228 -0.22 3.18 10.93
CA PRO A 228 0.40 3.09 9.60
C PRO A 228 0.93 4.43 9.14
N PHE A 229 1.74 4.42 8.08
CA PHE A 229 2.28 5.60 7.43
C PHE A 229 3.27 6.37 8.30
N SER A 230 3.93 5.69 9.25
CA SER A 230 4.98 6.31 10.09
C SER A 230 6.33 6.37 9.37
N ALA A 231 6.60 5.41 8.48
CA ALA A 231 7.80 5.40 7.64
C ALA A 231 7.60 6.31 6.42
N ASP A 232 8.66 7.03 6.03
CA ASP A 232 8.67 7.75 4.75
C ASP A 232 8.88 6.75 3.61
N VAL A 233 8.35 7.09 2.43
CA VAL A 233 8.43 6.24 1.24
C VAL A 233 9.80 6.45 0.56
N ASP A 234 10.42 5.37 0.10
CA ASP A 234 11.71 5.44 -0.60
C ASP A 234 11.52 5.24 -2.12
N ILE A 235 12.11 6.12 -2.92
CA ILE A 235 12.03 6.07 -4.38
C ILE A 235 13.11 5.19 -5.00
N ALA A 236 14.14 4.83 -4.24
CA ALA A 236 15.32 4.15 -4.73
C ALA A 236 14.97 2.82 -5.38
N LEU A 237 14.00 2.08 -4.83
CA LEU A 237 13.57 0.81 -5.43
C LEU A 237 12.90 1.03 -6.79
N GLY A 238 12.03 2.04 -6.92
CA GLY A 238 11.40 2.36 -8.19
C GLY A 238 12.39 2.77 -9.27
N ILE A 239 13.40 3.57 -8.92
CA ILE A 239 14.49 3.92 -9.86
C ILE A 239 15.30 2.67 -10.25
N ALA A 240 15.60 1.82 -9.27
CA ALA A 240 16.34 0.59 -9.49
C ALA A 240 15.60 -0.39 -10.41
N VAL A 241 14.30 -0.61 -10.16
CA VAL A 241 13.43 -1.48 -10.97
C VAL A 241 13.28 -0.93 -12.38
N LYS A 242 13.00 0.36 -12.51
CA LYS A 242 12.90 1.03 -13.82
C LYS A 242 14.19 0.88 -14.62
N THR A 243 15.34 1.16 -14.00
CA THR A 243 16.63 1.12 -14.70
C THR A 243 17.01 -0.32 -15.05
N TYR A 244 16.69 -1.29 -14.18
CA TYR A 244 16.87 -2.70 -14.48
C TYR A 244 16.07 -3.12 -15.72
N LEU A 245 14.78 -2.79 -15.78
CA LEU A 245 13.88 -3.17 -16.88
C LEU A 245 14.22 -2.45 -18.20
N ASP A 246 14.60 -1.18 -18.14
CA ASP A 246 14.86 -0.34 -19.32
C ASP A 246 16.29 -0.54 -19.87
N ASP A 247 17.31 -0.49 -19.02
CA ASP A 247 18.71 -0.46 -19.45
C ASP A 247 19.42 -1.81 -19.43
N PHE A 248 18.99 -2.72 -18.55
CA PHE A 248 19.76 -3.93 -18.22
C PHE A 248 19.16 -5.23 -18.75
N VAL A 249 17.84 -5.38 -18.74
CA VAL A 249 17.18 -6.57 -19.27
C VAL A 249 17.24 -6.56 -20.80
N LYS A 250 17.90 -7.57 -21.37
CA LYS A 250 17.90 -7.85 -22.81
C LYS A 250 17.14 -9.14 -23.07
N LEU A 251 16.11 -9.07 -23.91
CA LEU A 251 15.24 -10.21 -24.22
C LEU A 251 15.97 -11.35 -24.94
N ASP A 252 17.05 -11.02 -25.66
CA ASP A 252 17.86 -11.96 -26.44
C ASP A 252 18.70 -12.93 -25.57
N ILE A 253 18.68 -12.76 -24.24
CA ILE A 253 19.51 -13.51 -23.31
C ILE A 253 18.69 -14.64 -22.63
N PRO A 254 19.21 -15.89 -22.58
CA PRO A 254 18.58 -17.02 -21.90
C PRO A 254 18.30 -16.76 -20.40
N ALA A 255 17.24 -17.38 -19.86
CA ALA A 255 16.79 -17.19 -18.48
C ALA A 255 17.87 -17.38 -17.41
N GLU A 256 18.79 -18.35 -17.58
CA GLU A 256 19.89 -18.60 -16.63
C GLU A 256 20.88 -17.44 -16.54
N LYS A 257 21.12 -16.74 -17.66
CA LYS A 257 21.96 -15.53 -17.68
C LYS A 257 21.22 -14.31 -17.12
N ARG A 258 19.88 -14.31 -17.05
CA ARG A 258 19.11 -13.22 -16.42
C ARG A 258 19.33 -13.14 -14.92
N GLU A 259 19.51 -14.27 -14.24
CA GLU A 259 19.85 -14.30 -12.82
C GLU A 259 21.27 -13.80 -12.56
N GLN A 260 22.22 -14.09 -13.45
CA GLN A 260 23.57 -13.52 -13.41
C GLN A 260 23.51 -11.99 -13.64
N ASN A 261 22.67 -11.55 -14.57
CA ASN A 261 22.43 -10.14 -14.86
C ASN A 261 21.89 -9.37 -13.63
N LYS A 262 21.00 -9.98 -12.82
CA LYS A 262 20.52 -9.34 -11.58
C LYS A 262 21.66 -9.06 -10.60
N LYS A 263 22.64 -9.97 -10.49
CA LYS A 263 23.82 -9.81 -9.65
C LYS A 263 24.79 -8.76 -10.21
N GLU A 264 25.04 -8.79 -11.51
CA GLU A 264 25.90 -7.80 -12.18
C GLU A 264 25.32 -6.38 -12.06
N TYR A 265 24.00 -6.23 -12.23
CA TYR A 265 23.32 -4.96 -12.04
C TYR A 265 23.51 -4.42 -10.62
N LYS A 266 23.38 -5.28 -9.60
CA LYS A 266 23.65 -4.92 -8.21
C LYS A 266 25.07 -4.40 -8.05
N GLU A 267 26.08 -5.11 -8.54
CA GLU A 267 27.48 -4.71 -8.37
C GLU A 267 27.80 -3.38 -9.08
N LYS A 268 27.21 -3.17 -10.26
CA LYS A 268 27.50 -2.00 -11.09
C LYS A 268 26.76 -0.73 -10.67
N TYR A 269 25.48 -0.84 -10.35
CA TYR A 269 24.61 0.32 -10.13
C TYR A 269 24.16 0.49 -8.68
N LEU A 270 24.13 -0.57 -7.89
CA LEU A 270 23.66 -0.56 -6.50
C LEU A 270 24.58 -1.36 -5.57
N PRO A 271 25.90 -1.07 -5.54
CA PRO A 271 26.88 -1.87 -4.78
C PRO A 271 26.57 -1.91 -3.27
N ASN A 272 25.82 -0.92 -2.80
CA ASN A 272 25.47 -0.70 -1.41
C ASN A 272 24.07 -1.20 -1.03
N SER A 273 23.35 -1.82 -1.98
CA SER A 273 22.12 -2.55 -1.66
C SER A 273 22.45 -3.81 -0.85
N VAL A 274 21.63 -4.10 0.15
CA VAL A 274 21.77 -5.28 0.99
C VAL A 274 21.38 -6.51 0.17
N ASN A 275 20.15 -6.53 -0.36
CA ASN A 275 19.65 -7.68 -1.11
C ASN A 275 18.68 -7.27 -2.24
N PHE A 276 19.25 -6.67 -3.28
CA PHE A 276 18.49 -6.19 -4.44
C PHE A 276 17.66 -7.28 -5.15
N VAL A 277 18.16 -8.52 -5.22
CA VAL A 277 17.45 -9.61 -5.94
C VAL A 277 16.12 -9.93 -5.26
N GLU A 278 16.11 -9.97 -3.93
CA GLU A 278 14.88 -10.11 -3.16
C GLU A 278 13.99 -8.88 -3.26
N ASP A 279 14.56 -7.68 -3.16
CA ASP A 279 13.79 -6.43 -3.26
C ASP A 279 13.08 -6.34 -4.62
N LEU A 280 13.74 -6.79 -5.69
CA LEU A 280 13.20 -6.88 -7.04
C LEU A 280 12.07 -7.91 -7.13
N ASP A 281 12.22 -9.10 -6.54
CA ASP A 281 11.16 -10.11 -6.49
C ASP A 281 9.92 -9.60 -5.72
N VAL A 282 10.13 -8.90 -4.62
CA VAL A 282 9.05 -8.25 -3.86
C VAL A 282 8.36 -7.19 -4.72
N ALA A 283 9.11 -6.34 -5.42
CA ALA A 283 8.53 -5.33 -6.31
C ALA A 283 7.68 -5.95 -7.43
N PHE A 284 8.13 -7.05 -8.03
CA PHE A 284 7.36 -7.76 -9.06
C PHE A 284 6.10 -8.42 -8.49
N LYS A 285 6.20 -9.08 -7.34
CA LYS A 285 5.02 -9.64 -6.64
C LYS A 285 4.04 -8.56 -6.20
N PHE A 286 4.55 -7.40 -5.81
CA PHE A 286 3.72 -6.26 -5.46
C PHE A 286 2.96 -5.72 -6.67
N PHE A 287 3.65 -5.51 -7.80
CA PHE A 287 3.00 -5.14 -9.05
C PHE A 287 1.92 -6.16 -9.44
N ASP A 288 2.25 -7.46 -9.37
CA ASP A 288 1.32 -8.55 -9.69
C ASP A 288 0.05 -8.50 -8.83
N ALA A 289 0.20 -8.27 -7.52
CA ALA A 289 -0.92 -8.19 -6.58
C ALA A 289 -1.76 -6.92 -6.74
N VAL A 290 -1.13 -5.77 -7.05
CA VAL A 290 -1.86 -4.53 -7.35
C VAL A 290 -2.65 -4.71 -8.64
N TYR A 291 -2.05 -5.30 -9.67
CA TYR A 291 -2.72 -5.64 -10.92
C TYR A 291 -3.96 -6.54 -10.72
N GLU A 292 -3.85 -7.58 -9.89
CA GLU A 292 -4.99 -8.44 -9.55
C GLU A 292 -6.13 -7.64 -8.89
N GLY A 293 -5.81 -6.71 -8.00
CA GLY A 293 -6.80 -5.83 -7.40
C GLY A 293 -7.41 -4.85 -8.41
N VAL A 294 -6.60 -4.23 -9.26
CA VAL A 294 -7.06 -3.31 -10.33
C VAL A 294 -8.05 -4.01 -11.27
N LYS A 295 -7.83 -5.28 -11.59
CA LYS A 295 -8.79 -6.06 -12.40
C LYS A 295 -10.18 -6.18 -11.79
N THR A 296 -10.28 -6.15 -10.47
CA THR A 296 -11.59 -6.22 -9.78
C THR A 296 -12.36 -4.91 -9.77
N LEU A 297 -11.71 -3.78 -10.13
CA LEU A 297 -12.32 -2.45 -10.05
C LEU A 297 -13.41 -2.21 -11.10
N GLY A 298 -13.53 -3.06 -12.13
CA GLY A 298 -14.60 -2.90 -13.13
C GLY A 298 -14.59 -1.49 -13.72
N ASP A 299 -15.73 -0.82 -13.78
CA ASP A 299 -15.87 0.50 -14.43
C ASP A 299 -15.34 1.69 -13.61
N GLU A 300 -14.82 1.45 -12.40
CA GLU A 300 -14.19 2.49 -11.57
C GLU A 300 -12.86 3.00 -12.17
N ILE A 301 -12.26 2.21 -13.07
CA ILE A 301 -11.04 2.58 -13.79
C ILE A 301 -11.33 2.64 -15.30
N GLY A 302 -10.80 3.67 -15.95
CA GLY A 302 -10.99 3.89 -17.38
C GLY A 302 -10.44 2.74 -18.23
N ALA A 303 -11.08 2.46 -19.37
CA ALA A 303 -10.67 1.37 -20.26
C ALA A 303 -9.20 1.48 -20.70
N ALA A 304 -8.73 2.70 -21.01
CA ALA A 304 -7.35 2.95 -21.38
C ALA A 304 -6.35 2.60 -20.25
N ASP A 305 -6.69 2.91 -19.00
CA ASP A 305 -5.82 2.56 -17.88
C ASP A 305 -5.81 1.04 -17.65
N LYS A 306 -6.94 0.34 -17.82
CA LYS A 306 -6.97 -1.15 -17.78
C LYS A 306 -6.04 -1.76 -18.82
N GLU A 307 -6.11 -1.29 -20.06
CA GLU A 307 -5.24 -1.75 -21.15
C GLU A 307 -3.77 -1.46 -20.83
N ALA A 308 -3.46 -0.31 -20.22
CA ALA A 308 -2.11 0.02 -19.78
C ALA A 308 -1.60 -0.95 -18.69
N TRP A 309 -2.46 -1.32 -17.73
CA TRP A 309 -2.13 -2.31 -16.69
C TRP A 309 -1.94 -3.72 -17.26
N ASP A 310 -2.80 -4.16 -18.19
CA ASP A 310 -2.65 -5.45 -18.89
C ASP A 310 -1.36 -5.49 -19.73
N GLY A 311 -1.08 -4.40 -20.46
CA GLY A 311 0.15 -4.26 -21.23
C GLY A 311 1.40 -4.27 -20.34
N ALA A 312 1.36 -3.58 -19.19
CA ALA A 312 2.47 -3.58 -18.24
C ALA A 312 2.70 -4.95 -17.61
N LYS A 313 1.63 -5.71 -17.33
CA LYS A 313 1.75 -7.11 -16.88
C LYS A 313 2.41 -8.00 -17.93
N ALA A 314 2.03 -7.87 -19.20
CA ALA A 314 2.64 -8.63 -20.29
C ALA A 314 4.12 -8.25 -20.45
N TYR A 315 4.43 -6.95 -20.45
CA TYR A 315 5.80 -6.43 -20.52
C TYR A 315 6.71 -6.98 -19.40
N LEU A 316 6.19 -7.03 -18.17
CA LEU A 316 6.90 -7.57 -17.03
C LEU A 316 7.11 -9.08 -17.14
N ALA A 317 6.12 -9.82 -17.64
CA ALA A 317 6.20 -11.28 -17.78
C ALA A 317 7.32 -11.71 -18.74
N GLU A 318 7.56 -10.97 -19.82
CA GLU A 318 8.65 -11.24 -20.77
C GLU A 318 10.04 -11.02 -20.17
N ARG A 319 10.14 -10.10 -19.20
CA ARG A 319 11.39 -9.55 -18.65
C ARG A 319 11.74 -10.10 -17.25
N ARG A 320 10.89 -10.97 -16.69
CA ARG A 320 11.13 -11.62 -15.39
C ARG A 320 12.22 -12.70 -15.46
#